data_AF-A0A520QLC4-F1
#
_entry.id   AF-A0A520QLC4-F1
#
_cell.length_a   1.000
_cell.length_b   1.000
_cell.length_c   1.000
_cell.angle_alpha   90.00
_cell.angle_beta   90.00
_cell.angle_gamma   90.00
#
_symmetry.space_group_name_H-M   'P 1'
#
loop_
_entity.id
_entity.type
_entity.pdbx_description
1 polymer ?
#
loop_
_entity_poly.entity_id
_entity_poly.type
_entity_poly.pdbx_seq_one_letter_code
_entity_poly.pdbx_strand_id
1 'polypeptide(L)'
;QRVAANENWVTNGNLHNIVQALAGCVARQRNAARLEQLLKLAQSLPSGAQINLLDGINKAAFPKGRALKPVAFQSQPLSMASMAESNDKKVKERVARLSKFIVWGESAKPPAPPRALTAAEHKQFDLGKILYTATCGACHQANGLGEEGKAPPLLDSPFLVGPADRAIGIVLHGVTGPITVHGRQYNMSMPALQGFHSEQIAAILTYTRREWDHHADPITPEQVDRLKAAEKKREAPWTEAELLKLK
;
A
#
# COMPACT_ATOMS: atom_id res chain seq x y z
N GLN A 1 -11.93 10.33 -30.46
CA GLN A 1 -11.22 10.07 -31.73
C GLN A 1 -10.49 11.29 -32.33
N ARG A 2 -10.71 12.54 -31.89
CA ARG A 2 -10.08 13.73 -32.53
C ARG A 2 -8.74 14.22 -31.93
N VAL A 3 -8.31 13.71 -30.78
CA VAL A 3 -7.06 14.15 -30.12
C VAL A 3 -5.81 13.52 -30.76
N ALA A 4 -5.92 12.35 -31.38
CA ALA A 4 -4.79 11.64 -31.97
C ALA A 4 -4.29 12.21 -33.31
N ALA A 5 -5.00 13.18 -33.91
CA ALA A 5 -4.76 13.65 -35.27
C ALA A 5 -3.83 14.88 -35.38
N ASN A 6 -3.40 15.48 -34.27
CA ASN A 6 -2.56 16.68 -34.28
C ASN A 6 -1.39 16.53 -33.29
N GLU A 7 -0.15 16.45 -33.76
CA GLU A 7 1.04 16.17 -32.92
C GLU A 7 1.37 17.27 -31.90
N ASN A 8 0.71 18.43 -31.96
CA ASN A 8 0.93 19.56 -31.04
C ASN A 8 0.62 19.27 -29.56
N TRP A 9 -0.06 18.17 -29.23
CA TRP A 9 -0.27 17.77 -27.83
C TRP A 9 0.97 17.11 -27.21
N VAL A 10 1.94 16.65 -28.00
CA VAL A 10 3.18 16.03 -27.50
C VAL A 10 4.14 17.11 -26.96
N THR A 11 4.14 18.29 -27.57
CA THR A 11 5.02 19.43 -27.22
C THR A 11 4.38 20.44 -26.28
N ASN A 12 3.05 20.46 -26.18
CA ASN A 12 2.32 21.32 -25.24
C ASN A 12 2.24 20.68 -23.84
N GLY A 13 2.99 21.23 -22.88
CA GLY A 13 3.08 20.70 -21.51
C GLY A 13 1.74 20.58 -20.77
N ASN A 14 0.76 21.43 -21.06
CA ASN A 14 -0.57 21.35 -20.43
C ASN A 14 -1.37 20.15 -20.95
N LEU A 15 -1.35 19.91 -22.27
CA LEU A 15 -2.00 18.76 -22.88
C LEU A 15 -1.32 17.45 -22.49
N HIS A 16 0.01 17.45 -22.38
CA HIS A 16 0.78 16.32 -21.88
C HIS A 16 0.28 15.85 -20.50
N ASN A 17 0.17 16.77 -19.55
CA ASN A 17 -0.28 16.49 -18.18
C ASN A 17 -1.74 15.99 -18.12
N ILE A 18 -2.64 16.56 -18.92
CA ILE A 18 -4.04 16.11 -18.98
C ILE A 18 -4.12 14.67 -19.49
N VAL A 19 -3.37 14.34 -20.55
CA VAL A 19 -3.33 12.97 -21.10
C VAL A 19 -2.81 11.97 -20.07
N GLN A 20 -1.75 12.31 -19.32
CA GLN A 20 -1.28 11.46 -18.21
C GLN A 20 -2.34 11.28 -17.12
N ALA A 21 -3.01 12.35 -16.73
CA ALA A 21 -4.04 12.31 -15.70
C ALA A 21 -5.20 11.39 -16.13
N LEU A 22 -5.66 11.49 -17.38
CA LEU A 22 -6.71 10.63 -17.94
C LEU A 22 -6.28 9.16 -18.02
N ALA A 23 -5.07 8.88 -18.51
CA ALA A 23 -4.51 7.52 -18.52
C ALA A 23 -4.42 6.96 -17.08
N GLY A 24 -4.00 7.79 -16.13
CA GLY A 24 -3.98 7.45 -14.71
C GLY A 24 -5.37 7.17 -14.12
N CYS A 25 -6.41 7.89 -14.55
CA CYS A 25 -7.80 7.59 -14.16
C CYS A 25 -8.25 6.21 -14.65
N VAL A 26 -7.90 5.83 -15.88
CA VAL A 26 -8.19 4.47 -16.40
C VAL A 26 -7.46 3.42 -15.56
N ALA A 27 -6.20 3.66 -15.19
CA ALA A 27 -5.43 2.75 -14.33
C ALA A 27 -6.08 2.58 -12.94
N ARG A 28 -6.54 3.66 -12.31
CA ARG A 28 -7.22 3.62 -11.00
C ARG A 28 -8.54 2.87 -11.01
N GLN A 29 -9.23 2.81 -12.15
CA GLN A 29 -10.44 1.98 -12.30
C GLN A 29 -10.14 0.48 -12.24
N ARG A 30 -8.88 0.06 -12.46
CA ARG A 30 -8.42 -1.33 -12.39
C ARG A 30 -9.29 -2.29 -13.22
N ASN A 31 -9.82 -1.80 -14.34
CA ASN A 31 -10.67 -2.55 -15.25
C ASN A 31 -9.85 -3.04 -16.45
N ALA A 32 -9.72 -4.36 -16.61
CA ALA A 32 -8.89 -4.97 -17.64
C ALA A 32 -9.30 -4.55 -19.07
N ALA A 33 -10.60 -4.50 -19.37
CA ALA A 33 -11.09 -4.14 -20.71
C ALA A 33 -10.76 -2.68 -21.08
N ARG A 34 -10.86 -1.75 -20.12
CA ARG A 34 -10.49 -0.34 -20.36
C ARG A 34 -8.99 -0.15 -20.50
N LEU A 35 -8.21 -0.88 -19.69
CA LEU A 35 -6.75 -0.89 -19.84
C LEU A 35 -6.32 -1.48 -21.19
N GLU A 36 -6.95 -2.56 -21.64
CA GLU A 36 -6.72 -3.14 -22.97
C GLU A 36 -6.96 -2.12 -24.09
N GLN A 37 -8.07 -1.37 -24.03
CA GLN A 37 -8.37 -0.31 -25.00
C GLN A 37 -7.31 0.80 -24.97
N LEU A 38 -6.84 1.18 -23.79
CA LEU A 38 -5.81 2.21 -23.63
C LEU A 38 -4.44 1.74 -24.17
N LEU A 39 -4.09 0.47 -23.97
CA LEU A 39 -2.84 -0.12 -24.48
C LEU A 39 -2.86 -0.23 -26.01
N LYS A 40 -4.01 -0.59 -26.60
CA LYS A 40 -4.22 -0.58 -28.06
C LYS A 40 -4.05 0.83 -28.63
N LEU A 41 -4.60 1.83 -27.96
CA LEU A 41 -4.40 3.23 -28.34
C LEU A 41 -2.93 3.64 -28.22
N ALA A 42 -2.24 3.27 -27.13
CA ALA A 42 -0.83 3.58 -26.95
C ALA A 42 0.06 2.93 -28.02
N GLN A 43 -0.27 1.70 -28.45
CA GLN A 43 0.45 1.00 -29.51
C GLN A 43 0.33 1.70 -30.87
N SER A 44 -0.84 2.29 -31.17
CA SER A 44 -1.10 2.95 -32.46
C SER A 44 -0.52 4.37 -32.57
N LEU A 45 0.21 4.85 -31.55
CA LEU A 45 0.71 6.22 -31.48
C LEU A 45 2.24 6.29 -31.68
N PRO A 46 2.78 7.42 -32.13
CA PRO A 46 4.21 7.66 -32.17
C PRO A 46 4.87 7.52 -30.79
N SER A 47 6.18 7.26 -30.74
CA SER A 47 6.86 6.90 -29.48
C SER A 47 6.71 7.95 -28.37
N GLY A 48 6.76 9.25 -28.65
CA GLY A 48 6.57 10.30 -27.63
C GLY A 48 5.16 10.30 -27.03
N ALA A 49 4.17 10.10 -27.89
CA ALA A 49 2.76 10.00 -27.54
C ALA A 49 2.44 8.72 -26.73
N GLN A 50 3.01 7.61 -27.17
CA GLN A 50 2.98 6.32 -26.49
C GLN A 50 3.60 6.40 -25.09
N ILE A 51 4.81 6.96 -24.98
CA ILE A 51 5.51 7.19 -23.70
C ILE A 51 4.63 7.98 -22.74
N ASN A 52 3.96 9.04 -23.21
CA ASN A 52 3.13 9.87 -22.37
C ASN A 52 1.97 9.09 -21.73
N LEU A 53 1.27 8.26 -22.50
CA LEU A 53 0.21 7.40 -21.97
C LEU A 53 0.75 6.39 -20.96
N LEU A 54 1.85 5.71 -21.30
CA LEU A 54 2.47 4.71 -20.42
C LEU A 54 2.97 5.33 -19.11
N ASP A 55 3.48 6.57 -19.13
CA ASP A 55 3.88 7.30 -17.94
C ASP A 55 2.68 7.65 -17.06
N GLY A 56 1.55 8.05 -17.64
CA GLY A 56 0.29 8.27 -16.92
C GLY A 56 -0.20 7.01 -16.18
N ILE A 57 -0.16 5.85 -16.84
CA ILE A 57 -0.52 4.57 -16.23
C ILE A 57 0.46 4.22 -15.11
N ASN A 58 1.78 4.28 -15.38
CA ASN A 58 2.82 3.93 -14.41
C ASN A 58 2.78 4.82 -13.15
N LYS A 59 2.55 6.13 -13.32
CA LYS A 59 2.46 7.07 -12.20
C LYS A 59 1.26 6.79 -11.31
N ALA A 60 0.13 6.36 -11.90
CA ALA A 60 -1.06 5.99 -11.16
C ALA A 60 -0.93 4.61 -10.49
N ALA A 61 -0.31 3.64 -11.16
CA ALA A 61 -0.08 2.30 -10.64
C ALA A 61 0.94 2.30 -9.48
N PHE A 62 1.97 3.14 -9.59
CA PHE A 62 3.10 3.20 -8.65
C PHE A 62 3.35 4.64 -8.15
N PRO A 63 2.40 5.24 -7.41
CA PRO A 63 2.61 6.55 -6.81
C PRO A 63 3.70 6.48 -5.72
N LYS A 64 4.15 7.64 -5.22
CA LYS A 64 5.10 7.74 -4.08
C LYS A 64 4.48 7.30 -2.73
N GLY A 65 3.53 6.37 -2.74
CA GLY A 65 2.85 5.85 -1.57
C GLY A 65 2.32 4.44 -1.83
N ARG A 66 1.05 4.18 -1.52
CA ARG A 66 0.45 2.85 -1.75
C ARG A 66 0.30 2.56 -3.24
N ALA A 67 1.02 1.54 -3.72
CA ALA A 67 0.83 1.02 -5.06
C ALA A 67 -0.58 0.45 -5.25
N LEU A 68 -1.12 0.59 -6.46
CA LEU A 68 -2.39 -0.04 -6.78
C LEU A 68 -2.22 -1.55 -6.86
N LYS A 69 -3.21 -2.30 -6.36
CA LYS A 69 -3.26 -3.75 -6.55
C LYS A 69 -3.25 -4.07 -8.06
N PRO A 70 -2.52 -5.11 -8.51
CA PRO A 70 -2.47 -5.49 -9.92
C PRO A 70 -3.85 -5.76 -10.54
N VAL A 71 -3.89 -5.71 -11.87
CA VAL A 71 -5.04 -6.04 -12.71
C VAL A 71 -4.73 -7.34 -13.45
N ALA A 72 -5.53 -8.36 -13.17
CA ALA A 72 -5.43 -9.65 -13.84
C ALA A 72 -6.06 -9.59 -15.24
N PHE A 73 -5.31 -10.06 -16.23
CA PHE A 73 -5.75 -10.28 -17.60
C PHE A 73 -5.84 -11.78 -17.87
N GLN A 74 -6.76 -12.17 -18.76
CA GLN A 74 -6.96 -13.56 -19.16
C GLN A 74 -5.75 -14.14 -19.88
N SER A 75 -5.06 -13.31 -20.67
CA SER A 75 -3.83 -13.65 -21.39
C SER A 75 -2.97 -12.41 -21.53
N GLN A 76 -1.73 -12.59 -22.01
CA GLN A 76 -0.83 -11.46 -22.26
C GLN A 76 -1.46 -10.48 -23.27
N PRO A 77 -1.55 -9.18 -22.94
CA PRO A 77 -2.02 -8.17 -23.90
C PRO A 77 -1.09 -8.09 -25.11
N LEU A 78 -1.62 -8.33 -26.31
CA LEU A 78 -0.82 -8.29 -27.55
C LEU A 78 -0.18 -6.93 -27.79
N SER A 79 -0.88 -5.84 -27.46
CA SER A 79 -0.34 -4.48 -27.56
C SER A 79 0.85 -4.26 -26.62
N MET A 80 0.84 -4.86 -25.42
CA MET A 80 2.00 -4.81 -24.52
C MET A 80 3.15 -5.65 -25.04
N ALA A 81 2.89 -6.87 -25.52
CA ALA A 81 3.91 -7.74 -26.10
C ALA A 81 4.61 -7.04 -27.28
N SER A 82 3.85 -6.42 -28.18
CA SER A 82 4.40 -5.67 -29.30
C SER A 82 5.22 -4.45 -28.86
N MET A 83 4.74 -3.67 -27.89
CA MET A 83 5.49 -2.52 -27.38
C MET A 83 6.76 -2.91 -26.60
N ALA A 84 6.80 -4.11 -26.00
CA ALA A 84 8.00 -4.64 -25.34
C ALA A 84 9.16 -4.91 -26.32
N GLU A 85 8.84 -5.17 -27.59
CA GLU A 85 9.81 -5.35 -28.68
C GLU A 85 10.13 -4.05 -29.43
N SER A 86 9.71 -2.89 -28.91
CA SER A 86 9.97 -1.59 -29.56
C SER A 86 11.46 -1.28 -29.66
N ASN A 87 11.86 -0.63 -30.75
CA ASN A 87 13.22 -0.08 -30.92
C ASN A 87 13.49 1.10 -29.98
N ASP A 88 12.44 1.75 -29.45
CA ASP A 88 12.58 2.82 -28.47
C ASP A 88 12.79 2.26 -27.06
N LYS A 89 13.98 2.46 -26.50
CA LYS A 89 14.35 2.03 -25.15
C LYS A 89 13.38 2.57 -24.07
N LYS A 90 12.91 3.81 -24.20
CA LYS A 90 12.01 4.44 -23.21
C LYS A 90 10.67 3.73 -23.16
N VAL A 91 10.14 3.30 -24.31
CA VAL A 91 8.89 2.53 -24.39
C VAL A 91 9.07 1.19 -23.69
N LYS A 92 10.15 0.46 -24.00
CA LYS A 92 10.44 -0.84 -23.38
C LYS A 92 10.52 -0.77 -21.86
N GLU A 93 11.22 0.21 -21.31
CA GLU A 93 11.34 0.41 -19.86
C GLU A 93 9.97 0.63 -19.19
N ARG A 94 9.07 1.38 -19.85
CA ARG A 94 7.74 1.68 -19.31
C ARG A 94 6.82 0.48 -19.38
N VAL A 95 6.86 -0.30 -20.46
CA VAL A 95 6.12 -1.56 -20.60
C VAL A 95 6.62 -2.59 -19.59
N ALA A 96 7.94 -2.71 -19.41
CA ALA A 96 8.55 -3.59 -18.41
C ALA A 96 8.17 -3.21 -16.98
N ARG A 97 7.97 -1.92 -16.69
CA ARG A 97 7.43 -1.49 -15.39
C ARG A 97 5.94 -1.85 -15.24
N LEU A 98 5.15 -1.71 -16.32
CA LEU A 98 3.72 -2.04 -16.31
C LEU A 98 3.42 -3.51 -16.10
N SER A 99 4.34 -4.44 -16.43
CA SER A 99 4.13 -5.88 -16.19
C SER A 99 3.99 -6.24 -14.70
N LYS A 100 4.40 -5.35 -13.78
CA LYS A 100 4.15 -5.49 -12.34
C LYS A 100 2.72 -5.11 -11.93
N PHE A 101 2.03 -4.34 -12.77
CA PHE A 101 0.66 -3.86 -12.53
C PHE A 101 -0.37 -4.62 -13.38
N ILE A 102 -0.03 -4.97 -14.62
CA ILE A 102 -0.85 -5.75 -15.53
C ILE A 102 -0.27 -7.17 -15.57
N VAL A 103 -0.97 -8.11 -14.96
CA VAL A 103 -0.50 -9.49 -14.75
C VAL A 103 -1.38 -10.49 -15.48
N TRP A 104 -0.82 -11.62 -15.91
CA TRP A 104 -1.53 -12.72 -16.57
C TRP A 104 -0.90 -14.06 -16.17
N GLY A 105 -1.57 -15.18 -16.49
CA GLY A 105 -1.07 -16.52 -16.20
C GLY A 105 -0.84 -16.74 -14.69
N GLU A 106 0.28 -17.38 -14.34
CA GLU A 106 0.64 -17.64 -12.94
C GLU A 106 0.74 -16.36 -12.09
N SER A 107 1.23 -15.25 -12.66
CA SER A 107 1.32 -13.96 -11.95
C SER A 107 -0.04 -13.30 -11.70
N ALA A 108 -1.09 -13.73 -12.40
CA ALA A 108 -2.46 -13.28 -12.18
C ALA A 108 -3.23 -14.14 -11.17
N LYS A 109 -2.70 -15.30 -10.79
CA LYS A 109 -3.31 -16.09 -9.71
C LYS A 109 -3.27 -15.25 -8.43
N PRO A 110 -4.40 -15.08 -7.73
CA PRO A 110 -4.38 -14.46 -6.41
C PRO A 110 -3.34 -15.16 -5.54
N PRO A 111 -2.60 -14.44 -4.69
CA PRO A 111 -1.77 -15.08 -3.69
C PRO A 111 -2.64 -16.06 -2.90
N ALA A 112 -2.04 -17.17 -2.47
CA ALA A 112 -2.73 -18.14 -1.62
C ALA A 112 -3.38 -17.39 -0.45
N PRO A 113 -4.64 -17.74 -0.07
CA PRO A 113 -5.30 -17.07 1.02
C PRO A 113 -4.43 -17.15 2.28
N PRO A 114 -4.45 -16.11 3.13
CA PRO A 114 -3.70 -16.13 4.37
C PRO A 114 -4.13 -17.34 5.21
N ARG A 115 -3.22 -17.84 6.05
CA ARG A 115 -3.54 -18.88 7.03
C ARG A 115 -4.81 -18.48 7.79
N ALA A 116 -5.80 -19.37 7.82
CA ALA A 116 -6.99 -19.19 8.63
C ALA A 116 -6.62 -19.01 10.10
N LEU A 117 -7.30 -18.10 10.79
CA LEU A 117 -7.15 -17.98 12.24
C LEU A 117 -7.69 -19.23 12.91
N THR A 118 -7.01 -19.68 13.96
CA THR A 118 -7.53 -20.70 14.87
C THR A 118 -8.74 -20.13 15.64
N ALA A 119 -9.52 -21.01 16.28
CA ALA A 119 -10.66 -20.56 17.09
C ALA A 119 -10.24 -19.61 18.24
N ALA A 120 -9.05 -19.82 18.82
CA ALA A 120 -8.49 -18.94 19.84
C ALA A 120 -8.10 -17.57 19.27
N GLU A 121 -7.41 -17.55 18.13
CA GLU A 121 -7.04 -16.30 17.46
C GLU A 121 -8.26 -15.53 16.95
N HIS A 122 -9.35 -16.21 16.56
CA HIS A 122 -10.62 -15.55 16.22
C HIS A 122 -11.24 -14.84 17.43
N LYS A 123 -11.29 -15.49 18.60
CA LYS A 123 -11.76 -14.82 19.83
C LYS A 123 -10.89 -13.61 20.18
N GLN A 124 -9.58 -13.74 20.00
CA GLN A 124 -8.64 -12.64 20.20
C GLN A 124 -8.87 -11.50 19.20
N PHE A 125 -9.14 -11.81 17.93
CA PHE A 125 -9.50 -10.83 16.90
C PHE A 125 -10.78 -10.07 17.27
N ASP A 126 -11.83 -10.77 17.70
CA ASP A 126 -13.11 -10.16 18.07
C ASP A 126 -12.97 -9.25 19.29
N LEU A 127 -12.21 -9.68 20.31
CA LEU A 127 -11.86 -8.82 21.45
C LEU A 127 -11.08 -7.59 20.99
N GLY A 128 -10.09 -7.79 20.12
CA GLY A 128 -9.26 -6.73 19.58
C GLY A 128 -10.05 -5.66 18.85
N LYS A 129 -11.10 -6.05 18.11
CA LYS A 129 -12.01 -5.13 17.43
C LYS A 129 -12.73 -4.20 18.40
N ILE A 130 -13.25 -4.74 19.50
CA ILE A 130 -13.94 -3.98 20.54
C ILE A 130 -12.99 -2.96 21.17
N LEU A 131 -11.80 -3.43 21.59
CA LEU A 131 -10.80 -2.60 22.25
C LEU A 131 -10.23 -1.52 21.31
N TYR A 132 -9.97 -1.87 20.05
CA TYR A 132 -9.52 -0.92 19.02
C TYR A 132 -10.54 0.18 18.83
N THR A 133 -11.82 -0.17 18.68
CA THR A 133 -12.89 0.81 18.46
C THR A 133 -12.99 1.79 19.62
N ALA A 134 -12.87 1.30 20.86
CA ALA A 134 -12.95 2.13 22.07
C ALA A 134 -11.71 3.03 22.27
N THR A 135 -10.53 2.59 21.82
CA THR A 135 -9.26 3.20 22.26
C THR A 135 -8.46 3.83 21.13
N CYS A 136 -8.35 3.13 20.00
CA CYS A 136 -7.48 3.52 18.88
C CYS A 136 -8.26 4.23 17.77
N GLY A 137 -9.53 3.85 17.59
CA GLY A 137 -10.41 4.32 16.52
C GLY A 137 -10.67 5.83 16.56
N ALA A 138 -10.58 6.48 17.72
CA ALA A 138 -10.75 7.92 17.85
C ALA A 138 -9.71 8.72 17.04
N CYS A 139 -8.51 8.17 16.87
CA CYS A 139 -7.42 8.79 16.09
C CYS A 139 -7.23 8.08 14.75
N HIS A 140 -7.10 6.75 14.76
CA HIS A 140 -6.79 5.97 13.56
C HIS A 140 -8.01 5.63 12.70
N GLN A 141 -9.21 6.05 13.12
CA GLN A 141 -10.50 5.81 12.47
C GLN A 141 -10.91 4.34 12.43
N ALA A 142 -12.21 4.08 12.30
CA ALA A 142 -12.74 2.71 12.23
C ALA A 142 -12.23 1.93 11.00
N ASN A 143 -11.90 2.65 9.92
CA ASN A 143 -11.37 2.08 8.67
C ASN A 143 -9.83 2.01 8.63
N GLY A 144 -9.13 2.41 9.71
CA GLY A 144 -7.67 2.37 9.77
C GLY A 144 -6.97 3.35 8.82
N LEU A 145 -7.70 4.27 8.19
CA LEU A 145 -7.10 5.26 7.27
C LEU A 145 -6.46 6.44 8.00
N GLY A 146 -6.64 6.53 9.31
CA GLY A 146 -6.20 7.69 10.08
C GLY A 146 -6.94 8.96 9.69
N GLU A 147 -6.43 10.08 10.18
CA GLU A 147 -6.99 11.40 9.94
C GLU A 147 -5.82 12.37 9.77
N GLU A 148 -5.82 13.15 8.68
CA GLU A 148 -4.72 14.05 8.36
C GLU A 148 -4.55 15.10 9.48
N GLY A 149 -3.30 15.32 9.90
CA GLY A 149 -2.98 16.19 11.03
C GLY A 149 -3.21 15.57 12.42
N LYS A 150 -3.71 14.32 12.50
CA LYS A 150 -4.02 13.67 13.78
C LYS A 150 -3.45 12.26 13.93
N ALA A 151 -3.53 11.43 12.90
CA ALA A 151 -3.05 10.05 12.93
C ALA A 151 -2.64 9.53 11.54
N PRO A 152 -1.51 8.80 11.43
CA PRO A 152 -1.19 8.10 10.19
C PRO A 152 -2.17 6.94 9.94
N PRO A 153 -2.32 6.52 8.67
CA PRO A 153 -3.05 5.30 8.34
C PRO A 153 -2.34 4.08 8.93
N LEU A 154 -3.13 3.18 9.50
CA LEU A 154 -2.72 1.82 9.88
C LEU A 154 -2.82 0.86 8.69
N LEU A 155 -3.75 1.13 7.77
CA LEU A 155 -3.93 0.34 6.56
C LEU A 155 -2.62 0.24 5.75
N ASP A 156 -2.14 -0.97 5.55
CA ASP A 156 -0.88 -1.38 4.94
C ASP A 156 0.36 -0.68 5.54
N SER A 157 0.29 -0.18 6.77
CA SER A 157 1.42 0.51 7.39
C SER A 157 2.58 -0.45 7.63
N PRO A 158 3.81 -0.17 7.16
CA PRO A 158 4.96 -1.05 7.34
C PRO A 158 5.37 -1.22 8.82
N PHE A 159 4.95 -0.29 9.69
CA PHE A 159 5.13 -0.39 11.14
C PHE A 159 4.13 -1.34 11.80
N LEU A 160 2.96 -1.57 11.17
CA LEU A 160 1.94 -2.47 11.66
C LEU A 160 2.05 -3.88 11.08
N VAL A 161 2.16 -4.01 9.75
CA VAL A 161 2.13 -5.32 9.06
C VAL A 161 3.50 -5.98 8.94
N GLY A 162 4.58 -5.24 9.23
CA GLY A 162 5.94 -5.75 9.24
C GLY A 162 6.26 -6.58 10.50
N PRO A 163 7.54 -6.60 10.92
CA PRO A 163 7.99 -7.08 12.23
C PRO A 163 7.02 -6.79 13.38
N ALA A 164 6.64 -7.84 14.14
CA ALA A 164 5.70 -7.72 15.25
C ALA A 164 6.21 -6.74 16.32
N ASP A 165 7.51 -6.77 16.62
CA ASP A 165 8.13 -5.96 17.67
C ASP A 165 7.98 -4.45 17.41
N ARG A 166 7.82 -4.02 16.15
CA ARG A 166 7.54 -2.60 15.83
C ARG A 166 6.19 -2.16 16.35
N ALA A 167 5.14 -2.90 15.99
CA ALA A 167 3.78 -2.57 16.40
C ALA A 167 3.62 -2.68 17.92
N ILE A 168 4.20 -3.73 18.52
CA ILE A 168 4.20 -3.92 19.98
C ILE A 168 4.97 -2.77 20.66
N GLY A 169 6.16 -2.44 20.18
CA GLY A 169 6.99 -1.37 20.75
C GLY A 169 6.30 -0.01 20.74
N ILE A 170 5.65 0.34 19.62
CA ILE A 170 4.84 1.56 19.49
C ILE A 170 3.72 1.59 20.52
N VAL A 171 2.96 0.49 20.68
CA VAL A 171 1.86 0.45 21.65
C VAL A 171 2.37 0.54 23.10
N LEU A 172 3.48 -0.13 23.41
CA LEU A 172 4.03 -0.16 24.78
C LEU A 172 4.67 1.16 25.20
N HIS A 173 5.38 1.85 24.30
CA HIS A 173 6.21 3.02 24.67
C HIS A 173 5.87 4.29 23.88
N GLY A 174 4.93 4.23 22.94
CA GLY A 174 4.60 5.35 22.07
C GLY A 174 5.63 5.57 20.96
N VAL A 175 5.36 6.53 20.10
CA VAL A 175 6.29 6.95 19.03
C VAL A 175 6.22 8.46 18.83
N THR A 176 7.34 9.09 18.49
CA THR A 176 7.44 10.53 18.28
C THR A 176 8.38 10.88 17.11
N GLY A 177 8.28 12.13 16.66
CA GLY A 177 9.07 12.68 15.56
C GLY A 177 8.46 12.39 14.20
N PRO A 178 9.16 12.74 13.11
CA PRO A 178 8.69 12.42 11.77
C PRO A 178 8.71 10.91 11.55
N ILE A 179 7.57 10.36 11.15
CA ILE A 179 7.41 8.98 10.68
C ILE A 179 6.90 9.01 9.25
N THR A 180 7.46 8.17 8.39
CA THR A 180 7.05 8.07 6.99
C THR A 180 6.14 6.87 6.78
N VAL A 181 4.85 7.12 6.53
CA VAL A 181 3.87 6.08 6.19
C VAL A 181 3.34 6.35 4.78
N HIS A 182 3.47 5.36 3.89
CA HIS A 182 3.10 5.48 2.47
C HIS A 182 3.72 6.72 1.79
N GLY A 183 4.97 7.02 2.13
CA GLY A 183 5.74 8.14 1.57
C GLY A 183 5.26 9.53 2.00
N ARG A 184 4.28 9.63 2.92
CA ARG A 184 3.90 10.88 3.59
C ARG A 184 4.56 10.92 4.97
N GLN A 185 5.09 12.09 5.33
CA GLN A 185 5.67 12.33 6.65
C GLN A 185 4.60 12.78 7.64
N TYR A 186 4.64 12.22 8.84
CA TYR A 186 3.77 12.54 9.97
C TYR A 186 4.66 12.94 11.14
N ASN A 187 4.65 14.22 11.53
CA ASN A 187 5.47 14.71 12.64
C ASN A 187 4.60 14.93 13.89
N MET A 188 4.24 13.83 14.53
CA MET A 188 3.27 13.81 15.62
C MET A 188 3.65 12.72 16.63
N SER A 189 3.15 12.84 17.86
CA SER A 189 3.43 11.88 18.93
C SER A 189 2.21 11.02 19.22
N MET A 190 2.39 9.70 19.21
CA MET A 190 1.44 8.74 19.76
C MET A 190 1.93 8.35 21.16
N PRO A 191 1.14 8.58 22.22
CA PRO A 191 1.53 8.19 23.57
C PRO A 191 1.52 6.67 23.73
N ALA A 192 2.28 6.19 24.72
CA ALA A 192 2.23 4.80 25.17
C ALA A 192 0.84 4.44 25.67
N LEU A 193 0.37 3.24 25.36
CA LEU A 193 -0.91 2.73 25.83
C LEU A 193 -0.81 2.31 27.31
N GLN A 194 -1.58 2.97 28.17
CA GLN A 194 -1.58 2.73 29.61
C GLN A 194 -2.81 1.95 30.07
N GLY A 195 -2.65 1.10 31.08
CA GLY A 195 -3.75 0.35 31.70
C GLY A 195 -4.20 -0.90 30.95
N PHE A 196 -3.48 -1.31 29.90
CA PHE A 196 -3.75 -2.53 29.15
C PHE A 196 -2.76 -3.63 29.52
N HIS A 197 -3.26 -4.84 29.66
CA HIS A 197 -2.43 -6.03 29.85
C HIS A 197 -2.08 -6.70 28.51
N SER A 198 -1.14 -7.64 28.54
CA SER A 198 -0.50 -8.19 27.35
C SER A 198 -1.48 -8.88 26.41
N GLU A 199 -2.51 -9.55 26.94
CA GLU A 199 -3.58 -10.18 26.17
C GLU A 199 -4.44 -9.13 25.43
N GLN A 200 -4.72 -7.99 26.04
CA GLN A 200 -5.49 -6.93 25.39
C GLN A 200 -4.67 -6.23 24.29
N ILE A 201 -3.38 -5.97 24.54
CA ILE A 201 -2.47 -5.40 23.54
C ILE A 201 -2.34 -6.36 22.35
N ALA A 202 -2.11 -7.64 22.64
CA ALA A 202 -2.06 -8.68 21.63
C ALA A 202 -3.38 -8.77 20.85
N ALA A 203 -4.53 -8.64 21.51
CA ALA A 203 -5.84 -8.62 20.84
C ALA A 203 -5.98 -7.44 19.86
N ILE A 204 -5.70 -6.21 20.30
CA ILE A 204 -5.76 -5.01 19.45
C ILE A 204 -4.85 -5.16 18.22
N LEU A 205 -3.62 -5.63 18.43
CA LEU A 205 -2.64 -5.79 17.36
C LEU A 205 -3.00 -6.94 16.41
N THR A 206 -3.54 -8.05 16.92
CA THR A 206 -4.08 -9.14 16.08
C THR A 206 -5.23 -8.66 15.22
N TYR A 207 -6.18 -7.91 15.78
CA TYR A 207 -7.28 -7.32 15.02
C TYR A 207 -6.76 -6.45 13.88
N THR A 208 -5.93 -5.45 14.21
CA THR A 208 -5.41 -4.51 13.21
C THR A 208 -4.49 -5.18 12.17
N ARG A 209 -3.82 -6.29 12.48
CA ARG A 209 -2.99 -7.07 11.54
C ARG A 209 -3.77 -8.05 10.66
N ARG A 210 -5.06 -8.24 10.93
CA ARG A 210 -5.95 -9.17 10.20
C ARG A 210 -7.19 -8.50 9.60
N GLU A 211 -7.43 -7.25 9.96
CA GLU A 211 -8.50 -6.42 9.43
C GLU A 211 -8.04 -5.70 8.15
N TRP A 212 -8.99 -5.21 7.35
CA TRP A 212 -8.74 -4.43 6.12
C TRP A 212 -7.88 -5.14 5.07
N ASP A 213 -8.03 -6.47 4.95
CA ASP A 213 -7.29 -7.33 4.03
C ASP A 213 -5.79 -7.44 4.37
N HIS A 214 -5.41 -7.15 5.62
CA HIS A 214 -4.10 -7.52 6.12
C HIS A 214 -3.98 -9.03 6.31
N HIS A 215 -2.77 -9.52 6.12
CA HIS A 215 -2.44 -10.94 6.17
C HIS A 215 -1.27 -11.23 7.11
N ALA A 216 -0.93 -10.26 7.98
CA ALA A 216 0.19 -10.39 8.89
C ALA A 216 -0.17 -11.35 10.04
N ASP A 217 0.82 -12.06 10.57
CA ASP A 217 0.58 -13.03 11.63
C ASP A 217 -0.03 -12.36 12.88
N PRO A 218 -0.97 -13.02 13.58
CA PRO A 218 -1.46 -12.58 14.88
C PRO A 218 -0.31 -12.37 15.87
N ILE A 219 -0.53 -11.45 16.82
CA ILE A 219 0.40 -11.21 17.92
C ILE A 219 -0.04 -12.02 19.13
N THR A 220 0.88 -12.66 19.83
CA THR A 220 0.59 -13.41 21.05
C THR A 220 0.90 -12.59 22.30
N PRO A 221 0.25 -12.86 23.45
CA PRO A 221 0.58 -12.21 24.72
C PRO A 221 2.06 -12.37 25.10
N GLU A 222 2.65 -13.52 24.81
CA GLU A 222 4.05 -13.83 25.13
C GLU A 222 5.03 -12.95 24.33
N GLN A 223 4.69 -12.60 23.09
CA GLN A 223 5.48 -11.64 22.30
C GLN A 223 5.45 -10.25 22.94
N VAL A 224 4.28 -9.84 23.45
CA VAL A 224 4.12 -8.56 24.16
C VAL A 224 4.92 -8.56 25.46
N ASP A 225 4.80 -9.62 26.27
CA ASP A 225 5.54 -9.75 27.53
C ASP A 225 7.05 -9.79 27.33
N ARG A 226 7.51 -10.52 26.31
CA ARG A 226 8.92 -10.55 25.93
C ARG A 226 9.44 -9.15 25.65
N LEU A 227 8.75 -8.38 24.81
CA LEU A 227 9.21 -7.05 24.44
C LEU A 227 9.10 -6.08 25.63
N LYS A 228 8.03 -6.17 26.41
CA LYS A 228 7.85 -5.40 27.65
C LYS A 228 8.98 -5.64 28.66
N ALA A 229 9.46 -6.88 28.77
CA ALA A 229 10.60 -7.22 29.61
C ALA A 229 11.92 -6.69 29.04
N ALA A 230 12.14 -6.84 27.73
CA ALA A 230 13.34 -6.36 27.05
C ALA A 230 13.51 -4.84 27.13
N GLU A 231 12.40 -4.10 27.01
CA GLU A 231 12.36 -2.64 26.97
C GLU A 231 11.93 -2.01 28.30
N LYS A 232 12.01 -2.75 29.41
CA LYS A 232 11.56 -2.29 30.74
C LYS A 232 12.16 -0.96 31.19
N LYS A 233 13.35 -0.62 30.71
CA LYS A 233 14.07 0.63 31.06
C LYS A 233 13.80 1.78 30.07
N ARG A 234 13.00 1.55 29.03
CA ARG A 234 12.68 2.57 28.03
C ARG A 234 11.58 3.48 28.55
N GLU A 235 11.95 4.75 28.76
CA GLU A 235 11.02 5.82 29.12
C GLU A 235 10.66 6.72 27.92
N ALA A 236 11.56 6.80 26.94
CA ALA A 236 11.36 7.62 25.76
C ALA A 236 10.51 6.90 24.69
N PRO A 237 9.60 7.62 24.01
CA PRO A 237 8.92 7.10 22.83
C PRO A 237 9.91 6.69 21.74
N TRP A 238 9.49 5.77 20.90
CA TRP A 238 10.31 5.36 19.76
C TRP A 238 10.43 6.45 18.71
N THR A 239 11.54 6.44 17.97
CA THR A 239 11.69 7.14 16.69
C THR A 239 11.58 6.17 15.52
N GLU A 240 11.28 6.67 14.32
CA GLU A 240 11.27 5.85 13.10
C GLU A 240 12.58 5.06 12.92
N ALA A 241 13.73 5.71 13.11
CA ALA A 241 15.04 5.10 12.93
C ALA A 241 15.31 3.93 13.90
N GLU A 242 14.78 3.99 15.12
CA GLU A 242 14.89 2.90 16.08
C GLU A 242 13.92 1.76 15.74
N LEU A 243 12.67 2.07 15.38
CA LEU A 243 11.68 1.06 14.99
C LEU A 243 12.14 0.24 13.79
N LEU A 244 12.80 0.87 12.81
CA LEU A 244 13.32 0.17 11.64
C LEU A 244 14.42 -0.84 11.97
N LYS A 245 15.06 -0.75 13.15
CA LYS A 245 16.04 -1.73 13.64
C LYS A 245 15.39 -2.95 14.32
N LEU A 246 14.12 -2.83 14.75
CA LEU A 246 13.36 -3.94 15.31
C LEU A 246 12.97 -4.94 14.20
N LYS A 247 12.98 -6.23 14.55
CA LYS A 247 12.79 -7.38 13.65
C LYS A 247 11.58 -8.22 14.03
#